data_AF-A0A1R3XHB4-F1
#
_entry.id   AF-A0A1R3XHB4-F1
#
_cell.length_a   1.000
_cell.length_b   1.000
_cell.length_c   1.000
_cell.angle_alpha   90.00
_cell.angle_beta   90.00
_cell.angle_gamma   90.00
#
_symmetry.space_group_name_H-M   'P 1'
#
loop_
_entity.id
_entity.type
_entity.pdbx_description
1 polymer ?
#
loop_
_entity_poly.entity_id
_entity_poly.type
_entity_poly.pdbx_seq_one_letter_code
_entity_poly.pdbx_strand_id
1 'polypeptide(L)'
;MKKATFLAAVIALLGFTSIDANAQATQAAEQAQTQTQNDNKEKVTKDQLPAPVKAVLDHEAYKEWTVGDIYKVKPAEGDANAKVVYEISLTNKEGQTGTITLDEQGQNAAKEE
;
A
#
# COMPACT_ATOMS: atom_id res chain seq x y z
N MET A 1 25.17 -45.19 42.51
CA MET A 1 23.84 -45.64 42.99
C MET A 1 22.76 -44.91 42.18
N LYS A 2 21.75 -45.67 41.71
CA LYS A 2 20.33 -45.29 41.44
C LYS A 2 20.11 -43.97 40.67
N LYS A 3 19.89 -43.97 39.34
CA LYS A 3 18.64 -44.30 38.61
C LYS A 3 17.38 -43.65 39.20
N ALA A 4 16.93 -42.56 38.58
CA ALA A 4 15.56 -42.04 38.60
C ALA A 4 15.37 -41.38 37.21
N THR A 5 14.67 -41.98 36.25
CA THR A 5 13.26 -42.37 36.17
C THR A 5 12.34 -41.14 36.10
N PHE A 6 11.81 -40.94 34.89
CA PHE A 6 10.51 -40.39 34.53
C PHE A 6 10.16 -38.95 34.92
N LEU A 7 9.76 -38.16 33.91
CA LEU A 7 8.35 -37.73 33.78
C LEU A 7 8.10 -37.19 32.35
N ALA A 8 7.21 -37.87 31.63
CA ALA A 8 6.63 -37.40 30.38
C ALA A 8 5.61 -36.30 30.69
N ALA A 9 5.82 -35.10 30.16
CA ALA A 9 4.81 -34.05 30.15
C ALA A 9 4.08 -34.08 28.80
N VAL A 10 2.89 -34.67 28.79
CA VAL A 10 1.93 -34.52 27.70
C VAL A 10 1.44 -33.07 27.73
N ILE A 11 1.89 -32.26 26.77
CA ILE A 11 1.33 -30.92 26.55
C ILE A 11 0.08 -31.11 25.70
N ALA A 12 -1.08 -31.02 26.36
CA ALA A 12 -2.37 -30.99 25.71
C ALA A 12 -2.46 -29.73 24.82
N LEU A 13 -2.46 -29.96 23.50
CA LEU A 13 -2.82 -28.95 22.50
C LEU A 13 -4.33 -28.68 22.57
N LEU A 14 -4.79 -27.80 23.46
CA LEU A 14 -6.09 -27.13 23.34
C LEU A 14 -6.04 -25.78 24.08
N GLY A 15 -6.23 -24.69 23.33
CA GLY A 15 -6.54 -23.38 23.88
C GLY A 15 -5.80 -22.23 23.21
N PHE A 16 -6.27 -21.80 22.04
CA PHE A 16 -6.01 -20.45 21.55
C PHE A 16 -6.63 -19.45 22.53
N THR A 17 -5.86 -18.95 23.49
CA THR A 17 -6.16 -17.67 24.13
C THR A 17 -5.33 -16.62 23.42
N SER A 18 -6.00 -15.75 22.67
CA SER A 18 -5.38 -14.59 22.03
C SER A 18 -4.57 -13.81 23.05
N ILE A 19 -3.27 -13.70 22.78
CA ILE A 19 -2.35 -12.85 23.52
C ILE A 19 -2.28 -11.54 22.74
N ASP A 20 -2.95 -10.49 23.21
CA ASP A 20 -2.59 -9.12 22.84
C ASP A 20 -1.34 -8.73 23.65
N ALA A 21 -0.20 -9.26 23.22
CA ALA A 21 1.10 -8.79 23.65
C ALA A 21 1.62 -7.79 22.61
N ASN A 22 1.58 -6.52 22.98
CA ASN A 22 2.38 -5.48 22.32
C ASN A 22 3.86 -5.79 22.57
N ALA A 23 4.45 -6.58 21.67
CA ALA A 23 5.87 -6.86 21.62
C ALA A 23 6.23 -7.13 20.15
N GLN A 24 6.48 -6.08 19.39
CA GLN A 24 6.98 -6.21 18.03
C GLN A 24 8.31 -5.47 17.90
N ALA A 25 9.39 -6.25 18.00
CA ALA A 25 10.68 -5.91 17.43
C ALA A 25 11.12 -7.05 16.51
N THR A 26 11.15 -6.71 15.22
CA THR A 26 12.16 -7.12 14.23
C THR A 26 11.86 -8.31 13.29
N GLN A 27 11.49 -7.91 12.06
CA GLN A 27 11.92 -8.43 10.74
C GLN A 27 11.41 -9.79 10.25
N ALA A 28 10.33 -9.73 9.46
CA ALA A 28 10.23 -10.39 8.17
C ALA A 28 9.38 -9.50 7.25
N ALA A 29 9.86 -9.31 6.03
CA ALA A 29 9.27 -8.44 5.02
C ALA A 29 7.92 -8.96 4.54
N GLU A 30 6.84 -8.39 5.07
CA GLU A 30 5.60 -8.23 4.35
C GLU A 30 5.32 -6.73 4.36
N GLN A 31 5.37 -6.10 3.19
CA GLN A 31 4.73 -4.81 2.94
C GLN A 31 3.22 -5.00 3.10
N ALA A 32 2.78 -5.26 4.32
CA ALA A 32 1.40 -5.06 4.74
C ALA A 32 1.22 -3.55 4.77
N GLN A 33 0.63 -3.09 3.67
CA GLN A 33 -0.09 -1.85 3.50
C GLN A 33 -0.26 -1.09 4.81
N THR A 34 0.49 0.00 4.96
CA THR A 34 0.02 1.17 5.68
C THR A 34 -1.31 1.57 5.05
N GLN A 35 -2.41 0.97 5.51
CA GLN A 35 -3.73 1.59 5.46
C GLN A 35 -3.63 2.81 6.38
N THR A 36 -3.07 3.89 5.84
CA THR A 36 -3.44 5.21 6.28
C THR A 36 -4.94 5.26 6.09
N GLN A 37 -5.67 5.29 7.20
CA GLN A 37 -7.11 5.47 7.27
C GLN A 37 -7.46 6.84 6.67
N ASN A 38 -7.46 6.89 5.35
CA ASN A 38 -8.13 7.87 4.52
C ASN A 38 -9.16 7.02 3.78
N ASP A 39 -10.41 6.98 4.27
CA ASP A 39 -11.52 6.22 3.67
C ASP A 39 -11.68 6.43 2.16
N ASN A 40 -11.12 7.53 1.64
CA ASN A 40 -11.18 7.93 0.26
C ASN A 40 -9.99 7.48 -0.62
N LYS A 41 -8.91 6.89 -0.09
CA LYS A 41 -7.75 6.45 -0.90
C LYS A 41 -7.65 4.92 -0.94
N GLU A 42 -7.85 4.35 -2.13
CA GLU A 42 -7.75 2.92 -2.39
C GLU A 42 -6.45 2.62 -3.13
N LYS A 43 -5.59 1.77 -2.57
CA LYS A 43 -4.37 1.34 -3.26
C LYS A 43 -4.76 0.44 -4.44
N VAL A 44 -4.32 0.81 -5.64
CA VAL A 44 -4.61 0.09 -6.89
C VAL A 44 -3.30 -0.25 -7.61
N THR A 45 -3.37 -1.08 -8.65
CA THR A 45 -2.21 -1.44 -9.48
C THR A 45 -2.25 -0.74 -10.84
N LYS A 46 -1.12 -0.75 -11.58
CA LYS A 46 -1.05 -0.16 -12.93
C LYS A 46 -2.12 -0.75 -13.86
N ASP A 47 -2.48 -2.02 -13.70
CA ASP A 47 -3.53 -2.68 -14.48
C ASP A 47 -4.93 -2.10 -14.27
N GLN A 48 -5.21 -1.60 -13.07
CA GLN A 48 -6.48 -0.98 -12.72
C GLN A 48 -6.59 0.47 -13.18
N LEU A 49 -5.50 1.05 -13.70
CA LEU A 49 -5.52 2.40 -14.23
C LEU A 49 -6.32 2.48 -15.54
N PRO A 50 -7.03 3.61 -15.78
CA PRO A 50 -7.66 3.90 -17.05
C PRO A 50 -6.64 3.90 -18.20
N ALA A 51 -7.09 3.54 -19.40
CA ALA A 51 -6.27 3.64 -20.62
C ALA A 51 -5.59 5.01 -20.81
N PRO A 52 -6.26 6.16 -20.64
CA PRO A 52 -5.59 7.45 -20.78
C PRO A 52 -4.52 7.71 -19.72
N VAL A 53 -4.73 7.28 -18.47
CA VAL A 53 -3.72 7.40 -17.40
C VAL A 53 -2.49 6.53 -17.71
N LYS A 54 -2.70 5.31 -18.20
CA LYS A 54 -1.61 4.44 -18.67
C LYS A 54 -0.81 5.09 -19.79
N ALA A 55 -1.48 5.71 -20.77
CA ALA A 55 -0.83 6.41 -21.86
C ALA A 55 0.08 7.55 -21.39
N VAL A 56 -0.33 8.28 -20.34
CA VAL A 56 0.53 9.29 -19.70
C VAL A 56 1.73 8.65 -19.04
N LEU A 57 1.56 7.56 -18.30
CA LEU A 57 2.68 6.86 -17.65
C LEU A 57 3.65 6.20 -18.64
N ASP A 58 3.19 5.86 -19.85
CA ASP A 58 4.04 5.32 -20.91
C ASP A 58 4.71 6.44 -21.75
N HIS A 59 4.43 7.72 -21.45
CA HIS A 59 5.08 8.87 -22.06
C HIS A 59 6.58 8.91 -21.72
N GLU A 60 7.40 9.41 -22.66
CA GLU A 60 8.86 9.38 -22.53
C GLU A 60 9.38 10.10 -21.28
N ALA A 61 8.67 11.16 -20.86
CA ALA A 61 8.95 11.91 -19.64
C ALA A 61 8.96 11.03 -18.36
N TYR A 62 8.22 9.92 -18.35
CA TYR A 62 8.09 9.04 -17.20
C TYR A 62 8.71 7.65 -17.41
N LYS A 63 9.19 7.32 -18.62
CA LYS A 63 9.85 6.03 -18.90
C LYS A 63 11.12 5.81 -18.06
N GLU A 64 11.79 6.90 -17.69
CA GLU A 64 12.97 6.85 -16.82
C GLU A 64 12.61 6.81 -15.32
N TRP A 65 11.33 7.00 -15.00
CA TRP A 65 10.81 6.98 -13.64
C TRP A 65 10.18 5.62 -13.35
N THR A 66 10.58 5.03 -12.23
CA THR A 66 9.99 3.79 -11.73
C THR A 66 8.63 4.11 -11.13
N VAL A 67 7.57 3.52 -11.68
CA VAL A 67 6.23 3.60 -11.11
C VAL A 67 6.19 2.80 -9.81
N GLY A 68 5.93 3.50 -8.71
CA GLY A 68 5.81 2.94 -7.37
C GLY A 68 4.35 2.69 -7.00
N ASP A 69 3.94 3.17 -5.83
CA ASP A 69 2.58 3.02 -5.35
C ASP A 69 1.58 3.86 -6.15
N ILE A 70 0.40 3.28 -6.39
CA ILE A 70 -0.70 3.93 -7.08
C ILE A 70 -1.92 3.91 -6.16
N TYR A 71 -2.54 5.08 -5.97
CA TYR A 71 -3.72 5.25 -5.14
C TYR A 71 -4.85 5.88 -5.95
N LYS A 72 -6.00 5.22 -5.98
CA LYS A 72 -7.26 5.76 -6.45
C LYS A 72 -7.91 6.55 -5.33
N VAL A 73 -7.92 7.87 -5.47
CA VAL A 73 -8.56 8.80 -4.55
C VAL A 73 -9.98 9.05 -5.03
N LYS A 74 -10.95 8.50 -4.29
CA LYS A 74 -12.37 8.80 -4.47
C LYS A 74 -12.68 10.19 -3.90
N PRO A 75 -13.60 10.94 -4.52
CA PRO A 75 -14.05 12.21 -3.96
C PRO A 75 -14.71 11.99 -2.60
N ALA A 76 -14.58 12.95 -1.69
CA ALA A 76 -15.30 12.93 -0.43
C ALA A 76 -16.81 13.05 -0.68
N GLU A 77 -17.62 12.28 0.05
CA GLU A 77 -19.07 12.39 -0.01
C GLU A 77 -19.52 13.82 0.34
N GLY A 78 -20.28 14.45 -0.56
CA GLY A 78 -20.78 15.82 -0.40
C GLY A 78 -20.07 16.88 -1.26
N ASP A 79 -19.00 16.53 -1.96
CA ASP A 79 -18.28 17.45 -2.84
C ASP A 79 -18.69 17.24 -4.32
N ALA A 80 -19.64 18.05 -4.79
CA ALA A 80 -20.27 17.89 -6.11
C ALA A 80 -19.30 18.11 -7.30
N ASN A 81 -18.12 18.68 -7.05
CA ASN A 81 -17.11 18.93 -8.08
C ASN A 81 -15.88 18.03 -7.93
N ALA A 82 -15.80 17.24 -6.86
CA ALA A 82 -14.68 16.34 -6.66
C ALA A 82 -14.82 15.12 -7.59
N LYS A 83 -13.78 14.89 -8.39
CA LYS A 83 -13.67 13.77 -9.31
C LYS A 83 -12.76 12.71 -8.71
N VAL A 84 -12.92 11.47 -9.17
CA VAL A 84 -11.95 10.41 -8.89
C VAL A 84 -10.63 10.78 -9.54
N VAL A 85 -9.56 10.71 -8.76
CA VAL A 85 -8.19 10.94 -9.23
C VAL A 85 -7.28 9.78 -8.84
N TYR A 86 -6.18 9.64 -9.55
CA TYR A 86 -5.16 8.62 -9.34
C TYR A 86 -3.87 9.31 -8.98
N GLU A 87 -3.41 9.10 -7.75
CA GLU A 87 -2.08 9.51 -7.31
C GLU A 87 -1.10 8.39 -7.62
N ILE A 88 -0.09 8.70 -8.41
CA ILE A 88 0.94 7.75 -8.82
C ILE A 88 2.27 8.27 -8.31
N SER A 89 2.91 7.49 -7.43
CA SER A 89 4.26 7.73 -6.98
C SER A 89 5.25 7.26 -8.05
N LEU A 90 6.24 8.07 -8.31
CA LEU A 90 7.28 7.88 -9.31
C LEU A 90 8.63 8.07 -8.62
N THR A 91 9.60 7.22 -8.93
CA THR A 91 10.96 7.34 -8.38
C THR A 91 11.96 7.36 -9.52
N ASN A 92 12.80 8.40 -9.60
CA ASN A 92 13.84 8.47 -10.63
C ASN A 92 15.07 7.62 -10.24
N LYS A 93 16.03 7.50 -11.17
CA LYS A 93 17.27 6.73 -10.96
C LYS A 93 18.16 7.28 -9.84
N GLU A 94 17.99 8.56 -9.49
CA GLU A 94 18.72 9.22 -8.40
C GLU A 94 18.07 8.97 -7.02
N GLY A 95 16.94 8.26 -6.99
CA GLY A 95 16.17 7.98 -5.77
C GLY A 95 15.25 9.14 -5.34
N GLN A 96 15.07 10.15 -6.19
CA GLN A 96 14.10 11.22 -5.95
C GLN A 96 12.70 10.71 -6.25
N THR A 97 11.79 10.95 -5.31
CA THR A 97 10.38 10.58 -5.43
C THR A 97 9.54 11.79 -5.84
N GLY A 98 8.70 11.62 -6.84
CA GLY A 98 7.64 12.57 -7.22
C GLY A 98 6.29 11.87 -7.17
N THR A 99 5.23 12.62 -6.91
CA THR A 99 3.86 12.11 -7.04
C THR A 99 3.15 12.92 -8.10
N ILE A 100 2.53 12.24 -9.05
CA ILE A 100 1.64 12.87 -10.02
C ILE A 100 0.20 12.48 -9.71
N THR A 101 -0.72 13.42 -9.89
CA THR A 101 -2.14 13.17 -9.70
C THR A 101 -2.82 13.32 -11.04
N LEU A 102 -3.45 12.25 -11.52
CA LEU A 102 -4.12 12.21 -12.82
C LEU A 102 -5.60 11.91 -12.64
N ASP A 103 -6.48 12.57 -13.38
CA ASP A 103 -7.89 12.19 -13.41
C ASP A 103 -8.13 10.94 -14.28
N GLU A 104 -9.39 10.48 -14.37
CA GLU A 104 -9.78 9.36 -15.22
C GLU A 104 -9.51 9.55 -16.72
N GLN A 105 -9.23 10.79 -17.14
CA GLN A 105 -8.96 11.20 -18.52
C GLN A 105 -7.45 11.40 -18.76
N GLY A 106 -6.60 11.15 -17.75
CA GLY A 106 -5.16 11.35 -17.84
C GLY A 106 -4.73 12.82 -17.80
N GLN A 107 -5.61 13.74 -17.39
CA GLN A 107 -5.25 15.13 -17.17
C GLN A 107 -4.66 15.30 -15.78
N ASN A 108 -3.74 16.25 -15.64
CA ASN A 108 -3.16 16.58 -14.35
C ASN A 108 -4.26 17.16 -13.44
N ALA A 109 -4.55 16.43 -12.36
CA ALA A 109 -5.51 16.80 -11.34
C ALA A 109 -4.81 17.08 -10.00
N ALA A 110 -3.50 17.33 -10.02
CA ALA A 110 -2.78 17.89 -8.88
C ALA A 110 -3.48 19.19 -8.48
N LYS A 111 -3.94 19.26 -7.23
CA LYS A 111 -4.38 20.55 -6.68
C LYS A 111 -3.13 21.41 -6.63
N GLU A 112 -3.04 22.41 -7.51
CA GLU A 112 -2.16 23.55 -7.27
C GLU A 112 -2.66 24.18 -5.96
N GLU A 113 -1.91 23.98 -4.87
CA GLU A 113 -2.11 24.72 -3.62
C GLU A 113 -1.74 26.20 -3.79
#